data_AF-A0A3D3UZ53-F1
#
_entry.id   AF-A0A3D3UZ53-F1
#
_cell.length_a   1.000
_cell.length_b   1.000
_cell.length_c   1.000
_cell.angle_alpha   90.00
_cell.angle_beta   90.00
_cell.angle_gamma   90.00
#
_symmetry.space_group_name_H-M   'P 1'
#
loop_
_entity.id
_entity.type
_entity.pdbx_description
1 polymer ?
#
loop_
_entity_poly.entity_id
_entity_poly.type
_entity_poly.pdbx_seq_one_letter_code
_entity_poly.pdbx_strand_id
1 'polypeptide(L)'
;MKSIKRRTFLNRSVAATAAFGLGSYSSVKKATAGQDANKTRRPNPIAVSTYSFWQFRRNQMMSIEKCIEEASRMGFDGVDILLRQMEREKREENEHCRILKRTALINGVDLCCMSTHQGFLSPDKNKRRANIDLTKRQIEIAYKLGIPIIRINTGTWGTS
;
A
#
# COMPACT_ATOMS: atom_id res chain seq x y z
N MET A 1 10.28 -3.54 3.58
CA MET A 1 11.59 -3.95 3.03
C MET A 1 12.74 -3.21 3.73
N LYS A 2 14.01 -3.69 3.68
CA LYS A 2 15.18 -2.90 4.15
C LYS A 2 15.18 -1.88 3.05
N SER A 3 14.81 -0.65 3.37
CA SER A 3 14.91 0.45 2.44
C SER A 3 16.29 0.33 1.79
N ILE A 4 16.30 -0.06 0.52
CA ILE A 4 17.51 -0.06 -0.28
C ILE A 4 17.78 1.42 -0.42
N LYS A 5 18.66 1.92 0.45
CA LYS A 5 19.12 3.30 0.40
C LYS A 5 19.70 3.47 -0.99
N ARG A 6 19.06 4.29 -1.83
CA ARG A 6 19.46 4.53 -3.23
C ARG A 6 20.96 4.87 -3.34
N ARG A 7 21.52 5.51 -2.31
CA ARG A 7 22.96 5.78 -2.13
C ARG A 7 23.86 4.53 -2.04
N THR A 8 23.39 3.44 -1.46
CA THR A 8 24.13 2.18 -1.29
C THR A 8 24.09 1.32 -2.55
N PHE A 9 23.08 1.48 -3.41
CA PHE A 9 23.00 0.79 -4.70
C PHE A 9 24.01 1.37 -5.71
N LEU A 10 24.11 2.69 -5.81
CA LEU A 10 25.08 3.35 -6.70
C LEU A 10 26.54 3.05 -6.32
N ASN A 11 26.86 2.99 -5.02
CA ASN A 11 28.21 2.60 -4.57
C ASN A 11 28.57 1.14 -4.88
N ARG A 12 27.58 0.26 -5.13
CA ARG A 12 27.82 -1.15 -5.47
C ARG A 12 27.93 -1.39 -6.97
N SER A 13 27.34 -0.54 -7.81
CA SER A 13 27.39 -0.69 -9.27
C SER A 13 28.76 -0.41 -9.88
N VAL A 14 29.62 0.36 -9.21
CA VAL A 14 31.00 0.63 -9.68
C VAL A 14 31.95 -0.56 -9.40
N ALA A 15 31.60 -1.46 -8.48
CA ALA A 15 32.43 -2.61 -8.13
C ALA A 15 32.22 -3.86 -9.01
N ALA A 16 31.26 -3.84 -9.94
CA ALA A 16 30.90 -5.01 -10.74
C ALA A 16 31.69 -5.15 -12.05
N THR A 17 32.55 -4.19 -12.40
CA THR A 17 33.26 -4.17 -13.70
C THR A 17 34.67 -4.77 -13.66
N ALA A 18 35.13 -5.32 -12.53
CA ALA A 18 36.55 -5.69 -12.34
C ALA A 18 36.82 -7.13 -11.87
N ALA A 19 36.00 -8.11 -12.21
CA ALA A 19 36.31 -9.52 -11.91
C ALA A 19 35.83 -10.51 -12.98
N PHE A 20 36.10 -10.22 -14.25
CA PHE A 20 36.38 -11.26 -15.25
C PHE A 20 37.83 -11.71 -15.03
N GLY A 21 38.04 -12.78 -14.27
CA GLY A 21 39.37 -13.29 -13.98
C GLY A 21 39.32 -14.67 -13.34
N LEU A 22 39.64 -15.68 -14.14
CA LEU A 22 39.77 -17.09 -13.81
C LEU A 22 40.53 -17.35 -12.49
N GLY A 23 40.07 -18.35 -11.71
CA GLY A 23 40.97 -19.17 -10.90
C GLY A 23 40.56 -19.40 -9.43
N SER A 24 40.60 -20.68 -9.07
CA SER A 24 40.71 -21.24 -7.71
C SER A 24 39.42 -21.51 -6.93
N TYR A 25 39.01 -22.78 -7.00
CA TYR A 25 38.26 -23.47 -5.96
C TYR A 25 39.05 -23.48 -4.65
N SER A 26 38.84 -22.48 -3.80
CA SER A 26 39.42 -22.43 -2.46
C SER A 26 38.34 -22.59 -1.40
N SER A 27 38.33 -23.77 -0.77
CA SER A 27 37.84 -24.08 0.58
C SER A 27 36.75 -23.14 1.13
N VAL A 28 35.50 -23.58 1.04
CA VAL A 28 34.39 -22.99 1.79
C VAL A 28 34.67 -23.14 3.28
N LYS A 29 35.24 -22.10 3.90
CA LYS A 29 35.24 -21.96 5.35
C LYS A 29 33.78 -21.98 5.80
N LYS A 30 33.42 -23.00 6.57
CA LYS A 30 32.14 -23.10 7.27
C LYS A 30 32.06 -21.88 8.19
N ALA A 31 31.35 -20.85 7.73
CA ALA A 31 31.10 -19.66 8.53
C ALA A 31 30.30 -20.11 9.75
N THR A 32 30.97 -20.16 10.90
CA THR A 32 30.32 -20.18 12.20
C THR A 32 29.34 -19.02 12.21
N ALA A 33 28.04 -19.35 12.27
CA ALA A 33 26.97 -18.38 12.43
C ALA A 33 27.12 -17.72 13.81
N GLY A 34 28.05 -16.78 13.91
CA GLY A 34 28.08 -15.81 14.97
C GLY A 34 26.73 -15.11 14.95
N GLN A 35 26.00 -15.21 16.05
CA GLN A 35 24.80 -14.41 16.25
C GLN A 35 25.25 -12.95 16.29
N ASP A 36 25.21 -12.28 15.15
CA ASP A 36 25.34 -10.83 15.07
C ASP A 36 24.17 -10.22 15.87
N ALA A 37 24.45 -9.91 17.13
CA ALA A 37 23.55 -9.22 18.06
C ALA A 37 23.26 -7.76 17.64
N ASN A 38 23.68 -7.34 16.45
CA ASN A 38 23.56 -5.98 15.94
C ASN A 38 22.75 -5.91 14.63
N LYS A 39 21.74 -6.77 14.46
CA LYS A 39 20.75 -6.59 13.40
C LYS A 39 19.90 -5.38 13.72
N THR A 40 20.29 -4.21 13.18
CA THR A 40 19.44 -3.03 13.12
C THR A 40 18.07 -3.46 12.58
N ARG A 41 17.07 -3.52 13.47
CA ARG A 41 15.70 -3.85 13.09
C ARG A 41 15.24 -2.78 12.12
N ARG A 42 14.64 -3.20 11.00
CA ARG A 42 13.94 -2.24 10.13
C ARG A 42 12.83 -1.62 10.99
N PRO A 43 12.66 -0.30 10.98
CA PRO A 43 11.52 0.30 11.67
C PRO A 43 10.22 -0.26 11.09
N ASN A 44 9.16 -0.23 11.90
CA ASN A 44 7.83 -0.62 11.44
C ASN A 44 7.42 0.34 10.31
N PRO A 45 6.98 -0.17 9.14
CA PRO A 45 6.46 0.68 8.09
C PRO A 45 5.26 1.49 8.60
N ILE A 46 5.17 2.75 8.21
CA ILE A 46 4.05 3.62 8.59
C ILE A 46 3.28 3.99 7.32
N ALA A 47 1.99 3.71 7.32
CA ALA A 47 1.08 4.07 6.24
C ALA A 47 0.12 5.19 6.65
N VAL A 48 -0.39 5.92 5.67
CA VAL A 48 -1.39 6.98 5.85
C VAL A 48 -2.67 6.66 5.06
N SER A 49 -3.83 6.93 5.65
CA SER A 49 -5.11 6.76 4.96
C SER A 49 -5.41 7.96 4.07
N THR A 50 -6.00 7.75 2.89
CA THR A 50 -6.45 8.87 2.05
C THR A 50 -7.49 9.74 2.77
N TYR A 51 -8.20 9.15 3.75
CA TYR A 51 -9.10 9.87 4.65
C TYR A 51 -8.40 10.95 5.49
N SER A 52 -7.13 10.77 5.84
CA SER A 52 -6.35 11.75 6.60
C SER A 52 -6.11 13.06 5.86
N PHE A 53 -6.30 13.08 4.53
CA PHE A 53 -6.18 14.27 3.69
C PHE A 53 -7.53 14.97 3.44
N TRP A 54 -8.63 14.48 4.03
CA TRP A 54 -9.95 15.11 3.90
C TRP A 54 -10.08 16.33 4.79
N GLN A 55 -10.22 17.52 4.17
CA GLN A 55 -10.50 18.75 4.89
C GLN A 55 -12.02 18.97 5.00
N PHE A 56 -12.65 18.40 6.04
CA PHE A 56 -14.09 18.49 6.29
C PHE A 56 -14.64 19.92 6.25
N ARG A 57 -13.88 20.90 6.73
CA ARG A 57 -14.32 22.30 6.84
C ARG A 57 -14.24 23.09 5.53
N ARG A 58 -13.52 22.60 4.53
CA ARG A 58 -13.25 23.36 3.28
C ARG A 58 -13.86 22.73 2.03
N ASN A 59 -14.55 21.59 2.18
CA ASN A 59 -15.03 20.77 1.06
C ASN A 59 -13.94 20.46 0.00
N GLN A 60 -12.68 20.54 0.41
CA GLN A 60 -11.54 20.24 -0.44
C GLN A 60 -11.15 18.79 -0.17
N MET A 61 -11.58 17.91 -1.06
CA MET A 61 -11.08 16.55 -1.11
C MET A 61 -9.94 16.50 -2.11
N MET A 62 -8.74 16.24 -1.60
CA MET A 62 -7.59 15.89 -2.41
C MET A 62 -7.90 14.60 -3.18
N SER A 63 -7.54 14.50 -4.46
CA SER A 63 -7.72 13.26 -5.22
C SER A 63 -6.85 12.14 -4.65
N ILE A 64 -7.19 10.88 -4.92
CA ILE A 64 -6.39 9.76 -4.41
C ILE A 64 -4.95 9.82 -4.94
N GLU A 65 -4.76 10.20 -6.20
CA GLU A 65 -3.42 10.38 -6.79
C GLU A 65 -2.61 11.40 -5.99
N LYS A 66 -3.24 12.53 -5.65
CA LYS A 66 -2.56 13.58 -4.89
C LYS A 66 -2.28 13.16 -3.46
N CYS A 67 -3.15 12.36 -2.84
CA CYS A 67 -2.87 11.74 -1.54
C CYS A 67 -1.63 10.82 -1.60
N ILE A 68 -1.46 10.04 -2.68
CA ILE A 68 -0.29 9.18 -2.88
C ILE A 68 1.00 10.02 -3.03
N GLU A 69 0.95 11.08 -3.83
CA GLU A 69 2.08 12.01 -3.97
C GLU A 69 2.47 12.65 -2.63
N GLU A 70 1.49 13.13 -1.86
CA GLU A 70 1.75 13.75 -0.56
C GLU A 70 2.26 12.72 0.46
N ALA A 71 1.73 11.50 0.46
CA ALA A 71 2.22 10.42 1.31
C ALA A 71 3.71 10.13 1.05
N SER A 72 4.11 10.06 -0.23
CA SER A 72 5.50 9.91 -0.63
C SER A 72 6.35 11.09 -0.18
N ARG A 73 5.88 12.32 -0.43
CA ARG A 73 6.57 13.56 -0.04
C ARG A 73 6.79 13.65 1.47
N MET A 74 5.86 13.15 2.27
CA MET A 74 5.93 13.13 3.74
C MET A 74 6.76 11.94 4.27
N GLY A 75 7.14 10.98 3.44
CA GLY A 75 7.98 9.84 3.82
C GLY A 75 7.21 8.65 4.40
N PHE A 76 5.91 8.52 4.13
CA PHE A 76 5.16 7.31 4.47
C PHE A 76 5.57 6.14 3.56
N ASP A 77 5.55 4.93 4.12
CA ASP A 77 5.88 3.70 3.39
C ASP A 77 4.71 3.16 2.56
N GLY A 78 3.47 3.54 2.92
CA GLY A 78 2.27 3.04 2.27
C GLY A 78 1.05 3.94 2.38
N VAL A 79 0.02 3.61 1.60
CA VAL A 79 -1.28 4.29 1.59
C VAL A 79 -2.40 3.28 1.79
N ASP A 80 -3.32 3.64 2.69
CA ASP A 80 -4.64 3.02 2.82
C ASP A 80 -5.67 3.79 1.99
N ILE A 81 -6.21 3.16 0.95
CA ILE A 81 -7.19 3.80 0.06
C ILE A 81 -8.58 3.71 0.69
N LEU A 82 -9.20 4.87 0.91
CA LEU A 82 -10.62 4.93 1.23
C LEU A 82 -11.46 4.75 -0.03
N LEU A 83 -12.09 3.58 -0.20
CA LEU A 83 -12.82 3.27 -1.44
C LEU A 83 -14.00 4.23 -1.71
N ARG A 84 -14.62 4.76 -0.65
CA ARG A 84 -15.66 5.80 -0.77
C ARG A 84 -15.17 7.04 -1.54
N GLN A 85 -13.88 7.36 -1.44
CA GLN A 85 -13.29 8.45 -2.21
C GLN A 85 -13.27 8.11 -3.70
N MET A 86 -12.88 6.89 -4.05
CA MET A 86 -12.86 6.37 -5.43
C MET A 86 -14.25 6.43 -6.07
N GLU A 87 -15.28 6.05 -5.32
CA GLU A 87 -16.70 6.13 -5.75
C GLU A 87 -17.16 7.57 -6.00
N ARG A 88 -16.73 8.53 -5.16
CA ARG A 88 -17.09 9.95 -5.31
C ARG A 88 -16.44 10.61 -6.52
N GLU A 89 -15.26 10.16 -6.92
CA GLU A 89 -14.56 10.68 -8.10
C GLU A 89 -15.20 10.24 -9.43
N LYS A 90 -16.12 9.26 -9.40
CA LYS A 90 -16.95 8.82 -10.55
C LYS A 90 -16.15 8.53 -11.84
N ARG A 91 -14.99 7.86 -11.70
CA ARG A 91 -14.17 7.39 -12.83
C ARG A 91 -14.51 5.97 -13.24
N GLU A 92 -14.14 5.57 -14.45
CA GLU A 92 -14.18 4.16 -14.85
C GLU A 92 -13.21 3.34 -13.98
N GLU A 93 -13.67 2.21 -13.48
CA GLU A 93 -12.99 1.46 -12.41
C GLU A 93 -11.61 0.95 -12.85
N ASN A 94 -11.48 0.40 -14.07
CA ASN A 94 -10.24 -0.17 -14.55
C ASN A 94 -9.20 0.91 -14.88
N GLU A 95 -9.62 1.98 -15.54
CA GLU A 95 -8.81 3.16 -15.83
C GLU A 95 -8.29 3.75 -14.52
N HIS A 96 -9.18 3.97 -13.56
CA HIS A 96 -8.79 4.54 -12.27
C HIS A 96 -7.80 3.61 -11.55
N CYS A 97 -8.04 2.30 -11.50
CA CYS A 97 -7.09 1.35 -10.93
C CYS A 97 -5.71 1.42 -11.61
N ARG A 98 -5.64 1.54 -12.94
CA ARG A 98 -4.38 1.67 -13.68
C ARG A 98 -3.65 2.96 -13.33
N ILE A 99 -4.37 4.07 -13.23
CA ILE A 99 -3.81 5.37 -12.83
C ILE A 99 -3.24 5.28 -11.42
N LEU A 100 -4.00 4.78 -10.44
CA LEU A 100 -3.56 4.67 -9.04
C LEU A 100 -2.33 3.79 -8.90
N LYS A 101 -2.29 2.63 -9.57
CA LYS A 101 -1.11 1.75 -9.59
C LYS A 101 0.12 2.46 -10.16
N ARG A 102 -0.06 3.17 -11.28
CA ARG A 102 1.04 3.95 -11.89
C ARG A 102 1.53 5.04 -10.95
N THR A 103 0.62 5.78 -10.31
CA THR A 103 0.97 6.85 -9.36
C THR A 103 1.73 6.30 -8.16
N ALA A 104 1.26 5.20 -7.56
CA ALA A 104 1.95 4.52 -6.46
C ALA A 104 3.35 4.05 -6.86
N LEU A 105 3.48 3.42 -8.03
CA LEU A 105 4.76 2.96 -8.58
C LEU A 105 5.76 4.11 -8.78
N ILE A 106 5.34 5.20 -9.43
CA ILE A 106 6.21 6.36 -9.71
C ILE A 106 6.66 7.02 -8.41
N ASN A 107 5.79 7.10 -7.42
CA ASN A 107 6.08 7.73 -6.13
C ASN A 107 6.77 6.79 -5.13
N GLY A 108 6.91 5.50 -5.46
CA GLY A 108 7.58 4.50 -4.62
C GLY A 108 6.88 4.25 -3.28
N VAL A 109 5.54 4.27 -3.28
CA VAL A 109 4.70 4.05 -2.10
C VAL A 109 3.81 2.83 -2.32
N ASP A 110 3.68 1.97 -1.32
CA ASP A 110 2.86 0.77 -1.41
C ASP A 110 1.36 1.09 -1.23
N LEU A 111 0.50 0.48 -2.03
CA LEU A 111 -0.95 0.44 -1.74
C LEU A 111 -1.21 -0.72 -0.77
N CYS A 112 -1.14 -0.44 0.53
CA CYS A 112 -1.07 -1.49 1.54
C CYS A 112 -2.44 -1.96 2.06
N CYS A 113 -3.43 -1.08 2.05
CA CYS A 113 -4.76 -1.34 2.60
C CYS A 113 -5.85 -0.66 1.77
N MET A 114 -7.05 -1.24 1.78
CA MET A 114 -8.26 -0.61 1.26
C MET A 114 -9.34 -0.62 2.34
N SER A 115 -9.75 0.58 2.74
CA SER A 115 -10.81 0.81 3.71
C SER A 115 -12.17 0.93 3.02
N THR A 116 -13.14 0.16 3.49
CA THR A 116 -14.47 0.06 2.91
C THR A 116 -15.57 0.38 3.94
N HIS A 117 -16.81 0.56 3.45
CA HIS A 117 -17.97 0.85 4.28
C HIS A 117 -19.10 -0.11 3.93
N GLN A 118 -19.60 -0.84 4.92
CA GLN A 118 -20.77 -1.70 4.79
C GLN A 118 -21.74 -1.47 5.94
N GLY A 119 -22.98 -1.91 5.73
CA GLY A 119 -24.07 -1.91 6.71
C GLY A 119 -24.65 -3.31 6.89
N PHE A 120 -23.88 -4.23 7.49
CA PHE A 120 -24.32 -5.61 7.71
C PHE A 120 -25.36 -5.76 8.82
N LEU A 121 -25.49 -4.76 9.70
CA LEU A 121 -26.42 -4.78 10.85
C LEU A 121 -27.88 -4.46 10.50
N SER A 122 -28.22 -4.26 9.22
CA SER A 122 -29.61 -3.98 8.84
C SER A 122 -30.52 -5.19 9.09
N PRO A 123 -31.72 -5.02 9.69
CA PRO A 123 -32.69 -6.12 9.85
C PRO A 123 -33.26 -6.59 8.51
N ASP A 124 -33.21 -5.76 7.47
CA ASP A 124 -33.64 -6.08 6.12
C ASP A 124 -32.66 -7.03 5.41
N LYS A 125 -33.15 -8.20 5.01
CA LYS A 125 -32.38 -9.24 4.31
C LYS A 125 -31.82 -8.76 2.98
N ASN A 126 -32.56 -7.92 2.24
CA ASN A 126 -32.15 -7.42 0.93
C ASN A 126 -30.98 -6.43 1.09
N LYS A 127 -31.03 -5.56 2.11
CA LYS A 127 -29.91 -4.67 2.43
C LYS A 127 -28.66 -5.44 2.84
N ARG A 128 -28.79 -6.50 3.65
CA ARG A 128 -27.64 -7.37 3.97
C ARG A 128 -27.08 -8.05 2.72
N ARG A 129 -27.93 -8.56 1.83
CA ARG A 129 -27.50 -9.16 0.57
C ARG A 129 -26.73 -8.17 -0.31
N ALA A 130 -27.26 -6.96 -0.49
CA ALA A 130 -26.59 -5.91 -1.24
C ALA A 130 -25.20 -5.57 -0.68
N ASN A 131 -25.03 -5.57 0.66
CA ASN A 131 -23.72 -5.36 1.29
C ASN A 131 -22.75 -6.52 1.02
N ILE A 132 -23.22 -7.78 1.00
CA ILE A 132 -22.39 -8.94 0.64
C ILE A 132 -21.90 -8.81 -0.80
N ASP A 133 -22.79 -8.48 -1.74
CA ASP A 133 -22.45 -8.37 -3.15
C ASP A 133 -21.54 -7.17 -3.41
N LEU A 134 -21.74 -6.06 -2.70
CA LEU A 134 -20.83 -4.93 -2.67
C LEU A 134 -19.44 -5.36 -2.19
N THR A 135 -19.33 -6.05 -1.05
CA THR A 135 -18.03 -6.52 -0.53
C THR A 135 -17.30 -7.41 -1.52
N LYS A 136 -18.00 -8.31 -2.23
CA LYS A 136 -17.39 -9.13 -3.30
C LYS A 136 -16.79 -8.27 -4.41
N ARG A 137 -17.54 -7.28 -4.92
CA ARG A 137 -17.00 -6.31 -5.90
C ARG A 137 -15.76 -5.61 -5.35
N GLN A 138 -15.78 -5.19 -4.09
CA GLN A 138 -14.66 -4.45 -3.48
C GLN A 138 -13.42 -5.35 -3.34
N ILE A 139 -13.58 -6.64 -3.09
CA ILE A 139 -12.48 -7.61 -3.14
C ILE A 139 -11.84 -7.65 -4.54
N GLU A 140 -12.64 -7.64 -5.60
CA GLU A 140 -12.13 -7.57 -6.98
C GLU A 140 -11.35 -6.27 -7.26
N ILE A 141 -11.80 -5.14 -6.72
CA ILE A 141 -11.09 -3.87 -6.84
C ILE A 141 -9.72 -3.93 -6.14
N ALA A 142 -9.67 -4.45 -4.91
CA ALA A 142 -8.41 -4.66 -4.19
C ALA A 142 -7.47 -5.59 -4.97
N TYR A 143 -8.00 -6.67 -5.55
CA TYR A 143 -7.25 -7.57 -6.41
C TYR A 143 -6.64 -6.83 -7.62
N LYS A 144 -7.42 -6.04 -8.35
CA LYS A 144 -6.93 -5.23 -9.48
C LYS A 144 -5.81 -4.28 -9.07
N LEU A 145 -5.94 -3.63 -7.92
CA LEU A 145 -4.96 -2.71 -7.35
C LEU A 145 -3.71 -3.41 -6.79
N GLY A 146 -3.81 -4.71 -6.48
CA GLY A 146 -2.75 -5.46 -5.80
C GLY A 146 -2.68 -5.17 -4.30
N ILE A 147 -3.80 -4.76 -3.69
CA ILE A 147 -3.88 -4.43 -2.27
C ILE A 147 -4.06 -5.72 -1.45
N PRO A 148 -3.16 -6.01 -0.49
CA PRO A 148 -3.20 -7.27 0.27
C PRO A 148 -4.18 -7.27 1.45
N ILE A 149 -4.62 -6.08 1.92
CA ILE A 149 -5.43 -5.95 3.13
C ILE A 149 -6.71 -5.16 2.81
N ILE A 150 -7.85 -5.70 3.18
CA ILE A 150 -9.14 -5.00 3.11
C ILE A 150 -9.67 -4.83 4.52
N ARG A 151 -9.91 -3.57 4.91
CA ARG A 151 -10.64 -3.26 6.14
C ARG A 151 -12.13 -3.16 5.83
N ILE A 152 -12.90 -4.06 6.42
CA ILE A 152 -14.36 -4.14 6.29
C ILE A 152 -14.99 -3.47 7.52
N ASN A 153 -15.98 -2.61 7.31
CA ASN A 153 -16.78 -2.04 8.39
C ASN A 153 -18.04 -2.89 8.58
N THR A 154 -18.46 -3.13 9.82
CA THR A 154 -19.67 -3.92 10.11
C THR A 154 -20.96 -3.11 10.00
N GLY A 155 -20.87 -1.78 10.01
CA GLY A 155 -22.00 -0.87 10.10
C GLY A 155 -22.36 -0.51 11.55
N THR A 156 -23.39 0.29 11.73
CA THR A 156 -23.88 0.73 13.05
C THR A 156 -25.35 0.38 13.23
N TRP A 157 -25.82 0.37 14.49
CA TRP A 157 -27.24 0.19 14.84
C TRP A 157 -28.11 1.43 14.55
N GLY A 158 -27.52 2.54 14.07
CA GLY A 158 -28.25 3.78 13.79
C GLY A 158 -28.74 4.52 15.05
N THR A 159 -28.29 4.13 16.23
CA THR A 159 -28.57 4.85 17.49
C THR A 159 -27.75 6.13 17.51
N SER A 160 -28.37 7.25 17.11
CA SER A 160 -27.80 8.59 17.17
C SER A 160 -28.38 9.35 18.35
#